data_AF-A0A839NIV3-F1
#
_entry.id   AF-A0A839NIV3-F1
#
_cell.length_a   1.000
_cell.length_b   1.000
_cell.length_c   1.000
_cell.angle_alpha   90.00
_cell.angle_beta   90.00
_cell.angle_gamma   90.00
#
_symmetry.space_group_name_H-M   'P 1'
#
loop_
_entity.id
_entity.type
_entity.pdbx_description
1 polymer ?
#
loop_
_entity_poly.entity_id
_entity_poly.type
_entity_poly.pdbx_seq_one_letter_code
_entity_poly.pdbx_strand_id
1 'polypeptide(L)'
;MKRITIIICSLLLILISFLWVTYTVRKNRIEKQYVSQSSTGILSIAVDDLVLDNVSQLLSFDTRSTGIEGGEDLIKKIVWNSGISIPARLFLFSTDTQKNQFCGILAVSNYDDCFSFFANQYPKAINFVDKKQGIVSVNIAKHIKVLFDHNHLVYSIGLDPNSDFSELHALLKNQDAWVQIGSFKGFEHALTKKHIGYALKDRSLMAEATVTKHKTDITGQWLLSESIEQNLQVRKIDTANQIVTLWSLLSLNDLPLLSQIMSKYTGFNQEQLKKNYANYLDLEIKTDSVIQKDTSIAYAYDDDFNAIEEIKVTEIAVPYIVHTWKYNEPLAASLPGKMFYQFHKAHIDSYLLNTTSERSPDRIQNERTQHPFYFFIDFNAWPEKWTIYPFSKLKQSKVSATMTTTLMDKNKLAIKGEITY
;
A
#
# COMPACT_ATOMS: atom_id res chain seq x y z
N MET A 1 -44.49 -32.10 12.95
CA MET A 1 -43.06 -31.94 12.56
C MET A 1 -42.87 -31.82 11.04
N LYS A 2 -43.23 -32.81 10.21
CA LYS A 2 -43.02 -32.75 8.72
C LYS A 2 -43.54 -31.48 8.03
N ARG A 3 -44.74 -30.98 8.39
CA ARG A 3 -45.31 -29.74 7.81
C ARG A 3 -44.52 -28.48 8.20
N ILE A 4 -44.03 -28.42 9.44
CA ILE A 4 -43.21 -27.30 9.94
C ILE A 4 -41.84 -27.32 9.23
N THR A 5 -41.24 -28.50 9.06
CA THR A 5 -39.98 -28.65 8.29
C THR A 5 -40.14 -28.20 6.85
N ILE A 6 -41.25 -28.56 6.18
CA ILE A 6 -41.54 -28.11 4.81
C ILE A 6 -41.70 -26.58 4.77
N ILE A 7 -42.42 -25.98 5.72
CA ILE A 7 -42.58 -24.52 5.78
C ILE A 7 -41.23 -23.82 5.99
N ILE A 8 -40.38 -24.32 6.89
CA ILE A 8 -39.05 -23.78 7.15
C ILE A 8 -38.16 -23.92 5.90
N CYS A 9 -38.14 -25.09 5.24
CA CYS A 9 -37.38 -25.31 4.02
C CYS A 9 -37.84 -24.38 2.89
N SER A 10 -39.15 -24.20 2.70
CA SER A 10 -39.70 -23.29 1.70
C SER A 10 -39.33 -21.83 2.00
N LEU A 11 -39.40 -21.41 3.27
CA LEU A 11 -39.05 -20.05 3.67
C LEU A 11 -37.54 -19.78 3.50
N LEU A 12 -36.71 -20.77 3.80
CA LEU A 12 -35.26 -20.70 3.60
C LEU A 12 -34.90 -20.67 2.11
N LEU A 13 -35.61 -21.41 1.26
CA LEU A 13 -35.42 -21.39 -0.19
C LEU A 13 -35.83 -20.03 -0.80
N ILE A 14 -36.93 -19.44 -0.33
CA ILE A 14 -37.35 -18.08 -0.72
C ILE A 14 -36.30 -17.06 -0.29
N LEU A 15 -35.79 -17.16 0.94
CA LEU A 15 -34.75 -16.26 1.45
C LEU A 15 -33.47 -16.36 0.62
N ILE A 16 -33.00 -17.58 0.32
CA ILE A 16 -31.81 -17.79 -0.53
C ILE A 16 -32.03 -17.22 -1.93
N SER A 17 -33.20 -17.46 -2.52
CA SER A 17 -33.53 -16.93 -3.86
C SER A 17 -33.55 -15.41 -3.86
N PHE A 18 -34.11 -14.79 -2.82
CA PHE A 18 -34.13 -13.33 -2.65
C PHE A 18 -32.71 -12.77 -2.53
N LEU A 19 -31.86 -13.37 -1.68
CA LEU A 19 -30.45 -12.99 -1.53
C LEU A 19 -29.67 -13.15 -2.83
N TRP A 20 -29.94 -14.20 -3.60
CA TRP A 20 -29.29 -14.43 -4.89
C TRP A 20 -29.67 -13.38 -5.95
N VAL A 21 -30.96 -13.03 -6.02
CA VAL A 21 -31.45 -12.00 -6.94
C VAL A 21 -30.86 -10.63 -6.58
N THR A 22 -30.83 -10.26 -5.29
CA THR A 22 -30.25 -8.98 -4.87
C THR A 22 -28.76 -8.91 -5.16
N TYR A 23 -28.00 -9.99 -4.88
CA TYR A 23 -26.59 -10.10 -5.23
C TYR A 23 -26.37 -9.93 -6.75
N THR A 24 -27.13 -10.64 -7.58
CA THR A 24 -27.00 -10.59 -9.05
C THR A 24 -27.34 -9.20 -9.60
N VAL A 25 -28.41 -8.57 -9.11
CA VAL A 25 -28.80 -7.22 -9.53
C VAL A 25 -27.74 -6.18 -9.15
N ARG A 26 -27.17 -6.27 -7.94
CA ARG A 26 -26.08 -5.38 -7.50
C ARG A 26 -24.83 -5.59 -8.36
N LYS A 27 -24.50 -6.83 -8.70
CA LYS A 27 -23.38 -7.17 -9.59
C LYS A 27 -23.54 -6.58 -10.99
N ASN A 28 -24.74 -6.63 -11.56
CA ASN A 28 -25.02 -6.03 -12.88
C ASN A 28 -24.99 -4.50 -12.89
N ARG A 29 -25.03 -3.83 -11.73
CA ARG A 29 -24.93 -2.37 -11.62
C ARG A 29 -23.49 -1.85 -11.50
N ILE A 30 -22.51 -2.74 -11.34
CA ILE A 30 -21.08 -2.38 -11.20
C ILE A 30 -20.62 -1.49 -12.36
N GLU A 31 -21.01 -1.85 -13.59
CA GLU A 31 -20.61 -1.13 -14.81
C GLU A 31 -21.13 0.32 -14.89
N LYS A 32 -22.13 0.67 -14.08
CA LYS A 32 -22.76 2.00 -14.06
C LYS A 32 -22.09 2.97 -13.09
N GLN A 33 -21.07 2.53 -12.33
CA GLN A 33 -20.36 3.42 -11.43
C GLN A 33 -19.53 4.44 -12.22
N TYR A 34 -19.52 5.69 -11.74
CA TYR A 34 -18.78 6.78 -12.37
C TYR A 34 -17.31 6.82 -11.95
N VAL A 35 -16.46 7.17 -12.89
CA VAL A 35 -15.06 7.56 -12.69
C VAL A 35 -14.76 8.81 -13.53
N SER A 36 -13.65 9.50 -13.27
CA SER A 36 -13.27 10.66 -14.10
C SER A 36 -12.82 10.22 -15.51
N GLN A 37 -13.20 10.98 -16.55
CA GLN A 37 -12.69 10.78 -17.92
C GLN A 37 -11.16 11.00 -18.02
N SER A 38 -10.58 11.79 -17.11
CA SER A 38 -9.14 12.04 -17.02
C SER A 38 -8.38 10.99 -16.19
N SER A 39 -9.02 9.87 -15.84
CA SER A 39 -8.37 8.83 -15.05
C SER A 39 -7.19 8.21 -15.80
N THR A 40 -6.07 8.05 -15.08
CA THR A 40 -4.83 7.40 -15.55
C THR A 40 -4.68 6.00 -14.98
N GLY A 41 -5.25 5.74 -13.81
CA GLY A 41 -5.27 4.43 -13.16
C GLY A 41 -6.59 4.19 -12.44
N ILE A 42 -7.00 2.92 -12.37
CA ILE A 42 -8.20 2.49 -11.67
C ILE A 42 -7.87 1.32 -10.74
N LEU A 43 -8.27 1.46 -9.48
CA LEU A 43 -8.30 0.41 -8.47
C LEU A 43 -9.74 -0.05 -8.28
N SER A 44 -9.98 -1.34 -8.39
CA SER A 44 -11.27 -1.98 -8.16
C SER A 44 -11.22 -2.91 -6.96
N ILE A 45 -12.26 -2.88 -6.13
CA ILE A 45 -12.35 -3.68 -4.90
C ILE A 45 -13.76 -4.30 -4.83
N ALA A 46 -13.84 -5.63 -4.85
CA ALA A 46 -15.09 -6.39 -4.78
C ALA A 46 -15.61 -6.46 -3.34
N VAL A 47 -16.36 -5.45 -2.91
CA VAL A 47 -16.88 -5.34 -1.54
C VAL A 47 -17.75 -6.53 -1.17
N ASP A 48 -18.73 -6.88 -2.01
CA ASP A 48 -19.67 -7.96 -1.69
C ASP A 48 -18.95 -9.32 -1.62
N ASP A 49 -18.08 -9.62 -2.58
CA ASP A 49 -17.34 -10.88 -2.63
C ASP A 49 -16.38 -10.99 -1.44
N LEU A 50 -15.68 -9.90 -1.07
CA LEU A 50 -14.83 -9.86 0.13
C LEU A 50 -15.64 -10.04 1.42
N VAL A 51 -16.84 -9.45 1.52
CA VAL A 51 -17.69 -9.65 2.69
C VAL A 51 -18.14 -11.11 2.76
N LEU A 52 -18.68 -11.66 1.65
CA LEU A 52 -19.19 -13.03 1.55
C LEU A 52 -18.14 -14.08 1.89
N ASP A 53 -16.94 -13.96 1.33
CA ASP A 53 -15.86 -14.92 1.55
C ASP A 53 -15.29 -14.83 2.98
N ASN A 54 -15.50 -13.72 3.67
CA ASN A 54 -15.12 -13.52 5.07
C ASN A 54 -16.32 -13.60 6.05
N VAL A 55 -17.52 -14.03 5.60
CA VAL A 55 -18.70 -14.18 6.48
C VAL A 55 -18.43 -15.13 7.64
N SER A 56 -17.59 -16.16 7.45
CA SER A 56 -17.23 -17.06 8.55
C SER A 56 -16.48 -16.36 9.70
N GLN A 57 -15.75 -15.27 9.41
CA GLN A 57 -15.11 -14.43 10.43
C GLN A 57 -16.14 -13.50 11.09
N LEU A 58 -17.12 -12.99 10.32
CA LEU A 58 -18.22 -12.18 10.83
C LEU A 58 -19.21 -12.97 11.72
N LEU A 59 -19.29 -14.29 11.53
CA LEU A 59 -20.15 -15.20 12.28
C LEU A 59 -19.42 -15.97 13.38
N SER A 60 -18.07 -15.97 13.39
CA SER A 60 -17.32 -16.49 14.53
C SER A 60 -17.43 -15.50 15.69
N PHE A 61 -18.36 -15.77 16.60
CA PHE A 61 -18.47 -15.12 17.90
C PHE A 61 -17.27 -15.47 18.79
N ASP A 62 -16.08 -15.01 18.44
CA ASP A 62 -14.92 -15.15 19.31
C ASP A 62 -14.92 -13.97 20.30
N THR A 63 -15.50 -14.19 21.47
CA THR A 63 -15.62 -13.23 22.59
C THR A 63 -14.28 -12.88 23.26
N ARG A 64 -13.16 -13.01 22.54
CA ARG A 64 -11.82 -12.75 23.09
C ARG A 64 -10.89 -12.13 22.05
N SER A 65 -11.14 -10.87 21.71
CA SER A 65 -10.03 -9.97 21.35
C SER A 65 -10.14 -8.69 22.18
N THR A 66 -9.26 -8.61 23.16
CA THR A 66 -8.95 -7.41 23.93
C THR A 66 -8.70 -6.20 23.01
N GLY A 67 -9.50 -5.14 23.16
CA GLY A 67 -9.02 -3.76 23.04
C GLY A 67 -9.22 -2.96 21.74
N ILE A 68 -10.01 -3.41 20.76
CA ILE A 68 -10.43 -2.54 19.63
C ILE A 68 -11.92 -2.75 19.32
N GLU A 69 -12.80 -1.98 19.95
CA GLU A 69 -14.25 -1.94 19.66
C GLU A 69 -14.62 -1.22 18.34
N GLY A 70 -13.67 -0.90 17.44
CA GLY A 70 -13.90 0.12 16.41
C GLY A 70 -14.23 -0.32 14.98
N GLY A 71 -13.73 -1.46 14.49
CA GLY A 71 -13.66 -1.72 13.04
C GLY A 71 -14.92 -2.33 12.42
N GLU A 72 -15.44 -3.39 13.03
CA GLU A 72 -16.55 -4.18 12.46
C GLU A 72 -17.89 -3.46 12.51
N ASP A 73 -18.11 -2.65 13.55
CA ASP A 73 -19.32 -1.85 13.70
C ASP A 73 -19.35 -0.68 12.70
N LEU A 74 -18.20 -0.08 12.38
CA LEU A 74 -18.10 0.99 11.38
C LEU A 74 -18.44 0.51 9.97
N ILE A 75 -17.94 -0.66 9.54
CA ILE A 75 -18.25 -1.19 8.20
C ILE A 75 -19.76 -1.48 8.09
N LYS A 76 -20.35 -2.13 9.10
CA LYS A 76 -21.80 -2.37 9.13
C LYS A 76 -22.59 -1.06 9.11
N LYS A 77 -22.21 -0.07 9.92
CA LYS A 77 -22.86 1.25 9.94
C LYS A 77 -22.72 1.98 8.60
N ILE A 78 -21.58 1.89 7.92
CA ILE A 78 -21.37 2.48 6.60
C ILE A 78 -22.25 1.79 5.55
N VAL A 79 -22.28 0.45 5.52
CA VAL A 79 -23.03 -0.29 4.49
C VAL A 79 -24.55 -0.14 4.64
N TRP A 80 -25.05 -0.10 5.88
CA TRP A 80 -26.49 -0.15 6.15
C TRP A 80 -27.12 1.19 6.53
N ASN A 81 -26.41 2.08 7.23
CA ASN A 81 -27.00 3.25 7.91
C ASN A 81 -26.37 4.59 7.49
N SER A 82 -25.55 4.63 6.45
CA SER A 82 -24.86 5.86 6.05
C SER A 82 -25.61 6.72 5.05
N GLY A 83 -26.74 6.28 4.50
CA GLY A 83 -27.38 6.98 3.37
C GLY A 83 -26.55 6.98 2.08
N ILE A 84 -25.45 6.22 2.01
CA ILE A 84 -24.60 6.06 0.83
C ILE A 84 -24.93 4.74 0.13
N SER A 85 -25.07 4.78 -1.19
CA SER A 85 -25.26 3.59 -2.01
C SER A 85 -23.91 2.92 -2.28
N ILE A 86 -23.55 1.92 -1.47
CA ILE A 86 -22.32 1.14 -1.65
C ILE A 86 -22.53 0.07 -2.73
N PRO A 87 -21.84 0.14 -3.89
CA PRO A 87 -21.93 -0.88 -4.93
C PRO A 87 -21.25 -2.18 -4.53
N ALA A 88 -21.54 -3.27 -5.25
CA ALA A 88 -20.90 -4.58 -5.04
C ALA A 88 -19.38 -4.54 -5.31
N ARG A 89 -18.92 -3.60 -6.13
CA ARG A 89 -17.51 -3.32 -6.39
C ARG A 89 -17.31 -1.81 -6.40
N LEU A 90 -16.31 -1.35 -5.66
CA LEU A 90 -15.87 0.04 -5.63
C LEU A 90 -14.80 0.26 -6.69
N PHE A 91 -14.93 1.32 -7.48
CA PHE A 91 -13.85 1.84 -8.31
C PHE A 91 -13.30 3.13 -7.71
N LEU A 92 -11.99 3.15 -7.54
CA LEU A 92 -11.22 4.34 -7.23
C LEU A 92 -10.32 4.64 -8.42
N PHE A 93 -10.05 5.91 -8.67
CA PHE A 93 -9.26 6.35 -9.80
C PHE A 93 -8.23 7.41 -9.40
N SER A 94 -7.12 7.43 -10.12
CA SER A 94 -6.09 8.49 -10.04
C SER A 94 -6.09 9.29 -11.35
N THR A 95 -5.67 10.54 -11.29
CA THR A 95 -5.48 11.41 -12.48
C THR A 95 -4.02 11.86 -12.59
N ASP A 96 -3.64 12.48 -13.71
CA ASP A 96 -2.29 13.04 -13.88
C ASP A 96 -1.95 14.14 -12.87
N THR A 97 -2.96 14.89 -12.41
CA THR A 97 -2.80 15.90 -11.35
C THR A 97 -2.69 15.27 -9.96
N GLN A 98 -3.23 14.06 -9.77
CA GLN A 98 -3.36 13.38 -8.48
C GLN A 98 -2.63 12.03 -8.45
N LYS A 99 -1.34 12.00 -8.81
CA LYS A 99 -0.59 10.73 -8.93
C LYS A 99 -0.46 9.92 -7.64
N ASN A 100 -0.61 10.55 -6.47
CA ASN A 100 -0.47 9.93 -5.15
C ASN A 100 -1.79 9.84 -4.37
N GLN A 101 -2.92 10.01 -5.05
CA GLN A 101 -4.25 9.97 -4.43
C GLN A 101 -5.20 9.14 -5.29
N PHE A 102 -6.10 8.43 -4.63
CA PHE A 102 -7.21 7.73 -5.25
C PHE A 102 -8.50 8.45 -4.89
N CYS A 103 -9.26 8.84 -5.90
CA CYS A 103 -10.57 9.43 -5.76
C CYS A 103 -11.65 8.40 -6.08
N GLY A 104 -12.83 8.55 -5.49
CA GLY A 104 -13.99 7.72 -5.83
C GLY A 104 -15.27 8.54 -5.85
N ILE A 105 -16.26 8.06 -6.62
CA ILE A 105 -17.59 8.65 -6.74
C ILE A 105 -18.62 7.60 -6.33
N LEU A 106 -19.51 7.98 -5.41
CA LEU A 106 -20.61 7.17 -4.90
C LEU A 106 -21.92 7.95 -5.01
N ALA A 107 -23.03 7.24 -5.16
CA ALA A 107 -24.35 7.84 -5.10
C ALA A 107 -24.80 7.96 -3.64
N VAL A 108 -25.43 9.08 -3.32
CA VAL A 108 -26.12 9.30 -2.05
C VAL A 108 -27.57 8.83 -2.23
N SER A 109 -27.99 7.84 -1.45
CA SER A 109 -29.37 7.33 -1.49
C SER A 109 -30.31 8.14 -0.61
N ASN A 110 -29.80 8.69 0.49
CA ASN A 110 -30.55 9.58 1.38
C ASN A 110 -29.58 10.62 1.97
N TYR A 111 -29.78 11.89 1.62
CA TYR A 111 -28.94 13.00 2.07
C TYR A 111 -29.01 13.20 3.59
N ASP A 112 -30.19 13.11 4.20
CA ASP A 112 -30.36 13.37 5.63
C ASP A 112 -29.70 12.27 6.47
N ASP A 113 -29.79 11.01 6.02
CA ASP A 113 -29.09 9.89 6.65
C ASP A 113 -27.57 10.04 6.50
N CYS A 114 -27.11 10.46 5.33
CA CYS A 114 -25.68 10.72 5.05
C CYS A 114 -25.12 11.86 5.88
N PHE A 115 -25.84 12.97 5.94
CA PHE A 115 -25.48 14.10 6.79
C PHE A 115 -25.45 13.69 8.26
N SER A 116 -26.50 13.02 8.75
CA SER A 116 -26.60 12.55 10.14
C SER A 116 -25.49 11.57 10.49
N PHE A 117 -25.15 10.65 9.58
CA PHE A 117 -24.05 9.70 9.77
C PHE A 117 -22.72 10.42 10.00
N PHE A 118 -22.35 11.35 9.11
CA PHE A 118 -21.08 12.07 9.25
C PHE A 118 -21.09 13.09 10.39
N ALA A 119 -22.21 13.74 10.66
CA ALA A 119 -22.35 14.68 11.78
C ALA A 119 -22.19 13.97 13.13
N ASN A 120 -22.74 12.77 13.27
CA ASN A 120 -22.66 11.98 14.50
C ASN A 120 -21.26 11.37 14.70
N GLN A 121 -20.64 10.88 13.64
CA GLN A 121 -19.33 10.20 13.73
C GLN A 121 -18.14 11.16 13.70
N TYR A 122 -18.29 12.31 13.04
CA TYR A 122 -17.21 13.29 12.84
C TYR A 122 -17.67 14.74 13.13
N PRO A 123 -18.25 15.03 14.31
CA PRO A 123 -18.88 16.32 14.61
C PRO A 123 -17.93 17.51 14.53
N LYS A 124 -16.63 17.31 14.75
CA LYS A 124 -15.61 18.37 14.69
C LYS A 124 -14.97 18.55 13.31
N ALA A 125 -15.28 17.68 12.36
CA ALA A 125 -14.62 17.63 11.07
C ALA A 125 -15.58 17.79 9.88
N ILE A 126 -16.89 17.97 10.15
CA ILE A 126 -17.93 18.25 9.18
C ILE A 126 -18.11 19.77 9.02
N ASN A 127 -18.12 20.27 7.78
CA ASN A 127 -18.32 21.68 7.47
C ASN A 127 -19.18 21.85 6.21
N PHE A 128 -19.88 22.98 6.10
CA PHE A 128 -20.55 23.34 4.85
C PHE A 128 -19.59 24.09 3.94
N VAL A 129 -19.36 23.57 2.74
CA VAL A 129 -18.61 24.25 1.68
C VAL A 129 -19.53 25.21 0.93
N ASP A 130 -20.77 24.79 0.66
CA ASP A 130 -21.81 25.63 0.07
C ASP A 130 -23.17 25.29 0.70
N LYS A 131 -23.66 26.17 1.58
CA LYS A 131 -24.95 25.99 2.27
C LYS A 131 -26.14 26.04 1.31
N LYS A 132 -26.05 26.78 0.20
CA LYS A 132 -27.16 26.92 -0.76
C LYS A 132 -27.30 25.67 -1.61
N GLN A 133 -26.18 25.05 -1.96
CA GLN A 133 -26.14 23.81 -2.75
C GLN A 133 -26.20 22.55 -1.88
N GLY A 134 -26.17 22.69 -0.55
CA GLY A 134 -26.12 21.57 0.38
C GLY A 134 -24.84 20.76 0.28
N ILE A 135 -23.72 21.41 -0.06
CA ILE A 135 -22.42 20.74 -0.19
C ILE A 135 -21.73 20.73 1.15
N VAL A 136 -21.39 19.54 1.60
CA VAL A 136 -20.78 19.28 2.91
C VAL A 136 -19.43 18.61 2.73
N SER A 137 -18.41 19.09 3.44
CA SER A 137 -17.10 18.46 3.54
C SER A 137 -16.93 17.76 4.88
N VAL A 138 -16.22 16.64 4.86
CA VAL A 138 -15.89 15.86 6.06
C VAL A 138 -14.44 15.40 5.97
N ASN A 139 -13.68 15.64 7.03
CA ASN A 139 -12.33 15.09 7.19
C ASN A 139 -12.38 13.88 8.14
N ILE A 140 -12.45 12.67 7.57
CA ILE A 140 -12.61 11.43 8.35
C ILE A 140 -11.31 11.06 9.06
N ALA A 141 -10.21 11.19 8.36
CA ALA A 141 -8.87 10.88 8.86
C ALA A 141 -7.86 11.74 8.11
N LYS A 142 -6.65 11.82 8.66
CA LYS A 142 -5.52 12.54 8.05
C LYS A 142 -5.33 12.28 6.54
N HIS A 143 -5.75 11.11 6.06
CA HIS A 143 -5.59 10.65 4.68
C HIS A 143 -6.90 10.42 3.91
N ILE A 144 -8.07 10.71 4.51
CA ILE A 144 -9.38 10.47 3.91
C ILE A 144 -10.25 11.72 4.00
N LYS A 145 -10.60 12.26 2.83
CA LYS A 145 -11.45 13.45 2.69
C LYS A 145 -12.69 13.08 1.90
N VAL A 146 -13.82 13.65 2.32
CA VAL A 146 -15.12 13.40 1.72
C VAL A 146 -15.81 14.72 1.45
N LEU A 147 -16.46 14.82 0.29
CA LEU A 147 -17.36 15.90 -0.06
C LEU A 147 -18.64 15.29 -0.62
N PHE A 148 -19.81 15.74 -0.19
CA PHE A 148 -21.06 15.23 -0.71
C PHE A 148 -22.10 16.33 -0.90
N ASP A 149 -22.98 16.11 -1.87
CA ASP A 149 -24.22 16.85 -2.08
C ASP A 149 -25.43 15.90 -1.92
N HIS A 150 -26.60 16.32 -2.39
CA HIS A 150 -27.83 15.55 -2.29
C HIS A 150 -27.82 14.23 -3.08
N ASN A 151 -27.00 14.13 -4.11
CA ASN A 151 -27.03 13.04 -5.09
C ASN A 151 -25.75 12.20 -5.08
N HIS A 152 -24.61 12.81 -4.78
CA HIS A 152 -23.30 12.20 -4.94
C HIS A 152 -22.37 12.53 -3.78
N LEU A 153 -21.51 11.56 -3.50
CA LEU A 153 -20.40 11.66 -2.57
C LEU A 153 -19.12 11.38 -3.33
N VAL A 154 -18.18 12.30 -3.25
CA VAL A 154 -16.82 12.13 -3.75
C VAL A 154 -15.88 12.04 -2.56
N TYR A 155 -14.87 11.18 -2.67
CA TYR A 155 -13.88 11.02 -1.62
C TYR A 155 -12.49 10.87 -2.20
N SER A 156 -11.47 11.26 -1.45
CA SER A 156 -10.07 10.99 -1.77
C SER A 156 -9.38 10.24 -0.63
N ILE A 157 -8.50 9.33 -1.02
CA ILE A 157 -7.59 8.58 -0.16
C ILE A 157 -6.18 8.88 -0.64
N GLY A 158 -5.37 9.54 0.18
CA GLY A 158 -4.10 10.10 -0.29
C GLY A 158 -3.03 10.21 0.78
N LEU A 159 -1.76 10.18 0.34
CA LEU A 159 -0.60 10.32 1.22
C LEU A 159 -0.38 11.77 1.70
N ASP A 160 -0.94 12.75 1.00
CA ASP A 160 -0.83 14.17 1.37
C ASP A 160 -1.96 14.57 2.34
N PRO A 161 -1.63 14.82 3.62
CA PRO A 161 -2.62 15.24 4.60
C PRO A 161 -3.15 16.66 4.37
N ASN A 162 -2.39 17.50 3.66
CA ASN A 162 -2.67 18.93 3.52
C ASN A 162 -3.40 19.28 2.21
N SER A 163 -3.80 18.29 1.40
CA SER A 163 -4.55 18.55 0.18
C SER A 163 -5.85 19.33 0.43
N ASP A 164 -6.11 20.37 -0.34
CA ASP A 164 -7.36 21.14 -0.19
C ASP A 164 -8.57 20.37 -0.78
N PHE A 165 -9.79 20.73 -0.36
CA PHE A 165 -11.04 20.20 -0.90
C PHE A 165 -11.36 20.75 -2.31
N SER A 166 -10.63 21.74 -2.81
CA SER A 166 -10.89 22.37 -4.12
C SER A 166 -10.99 21.38 -5.28
N GLU A 167 -10.13 20.36 -5.32
CA GLU A 167 -10.15 19.35 -6.39
C GLU A 167 -11.36 18.41 -6.28
N LEU A 168 -11.71 17.97 -5.06
CA LEU A 168 -12.93 17.19 -4.82
C LEU A 168 -14.18 18.00 -5.15
N HIS A 169 -14.17 19.29 -4.84
CA HIS A 169 -15.27 20.20 -5.17
C HIS A 169 -15.40 20.42 -6.68
N ALA A 170 -14.29 20.55 -7.40
CA ALA A 170 -14.29 20.60 -8.86
C ALA A 170 -14.82 19.29 -9.47
N LEU A 171 -14.41 18.14 -8.93
CA LEU A 171 -14.90 16.83 -9.35
C LEU A 171 -16.41 16.69 -9.13
N LEU A 172 -16.92 17.12 -7.96
CA LEU A 172 -18.34 17.06 -7.62
C LEU A 172 -19.20 17.97 -8.52
N LYS A 173 -18.68 19.16 -8.87
CA LYS A 173 -19.38 20.13 -9.72
C LYS A 173 -19.33 19.79 -11.21
N ASN A 174 -18.25 19.19 -11.69
CA ASN A 174 -18.05 18.89 -13.10
C ASN A 174 -18.48 17.44 -13.45
N GLN A 175 -19.79 17.18 -13.34
CA GLN A 175 -20.34 15.84 -13.60
C GLN A 175 -20.25 15.44 -15.09
N ASP A 176 -20.14 16.41 -16.00
CA ASP A 176 -19.93 16.17 -17.44
C ASP A 176 -18.59 15.48 -17.74
N ALA A 177 -17.62 15.62 -16.83
CA ALA A 177 -16.33 14.94 -16.91
C ALA A 177 -16.37 13.51 -16.34
N TRP A 178 -17.53 13.01 -15.92
CA TRP A 178 -17.69 11.65 -15.43
C TRP A 178 -17.98 10.69 -16.59
N VAL A 179 -17.53 9.46 -16.45
CA VAL A 179 -17.82 8.37 -17.39
C VAL A 179 -18.13 7.11 -16.61
N GLN A 180 -19.08 6.32 -17.11
CA GLN A 180 -19.38 5.03 -16.52
C GLN A 180 -18.27 4.04 -16.84
N ILE A 181 -17.80 3.33 -15.82
CA ILE A 181 -16.67 2.39 -15.93
C ILE A 181 -16.88 1.31 -17.00
N GLY A 182 -18.11 0.80 -17.16
CA GLY A 182 -18.44 -0.20 -18.18
C GLY A 182 -18.27 0.29 -19.63
N SER A 183 -18.36 1.60 -19.84
CA SER A 183 -18.20 2.25 -21.15
C SER A 183 -16.81 2.84 -21.36
N PHE A 184 -15.94 2.79 -20.35
CA PHE A 184 -14.70 3.53 -20.36
C PHE A 184 -13.56 2.75 -21.05
N LYS A 185 -13.30 3.13 -22.30
CA LYS A 185 -12.25 2.53 -23.13
C LYS A 185 -10.87 2.60 -22.46
N GLY A 186 -10.16 1.49 -22.47
CA GLY A 186 -8.80 1.36 -21.89
C GLY A 186 -8.78 0.75 -20.49
N PHE A 187 -9.92 0.68 -19.81
CA PHE A 187 -10.04 0.11 -18.46
C PHE A 187 -10.85 -1.18 -18.41
N GLU A 188 -10.97 -1.90 -19.53
CA GLU A 188 -11.73 -3.16 -19.58
C GLU A 188 -11.21 -4.18 -18.56
N HIS A 189 -9.91 -4.16 -18.28
CA HIS A 189 -9.27 -5.05 -17.30
C HIS A 189 -9.49 -4.64 -15.84
N ALA A 190 -9.90 -3.39 -15.57
CA ALA A 190 -10.30 -2.99 -14.22
C ALA A 190 -11.62 -3.68 -13.80
N LEU A 191 -12.42 -4.15 -14.76
CA LEU A 191 -13.62 -4.97 -14.55
C LEU A 191 -13.27 -6.45 -14.31
N THR A 192 -12.26 -6.70 -13.49
CA THR A 192 -11.83 -8.06 -13.16
C THR A 192 -12.90 -8.81 -12.37
N LYS A 193 -12.88 -10.15 -12.48
CA LYS A 193 -13.67 -11.05 -11.62
C LYS A 193 -12.98 -11.34 -10.28
N LYS A 194 -11.74 -10.88 -10.09
CA LYS A 194 -10.96 -11.07 -8.86
C LYS A 194 -11.35 -10.06 -7.78
N HIS A 195 -10.98 -10.33 -6.52
CA HIS A 195 -11.35 -9.49 -5.37
C HIS A 195 -10.81 -8.08 -5.47
N ILE A 196 -9.58 -7.92 -5.95
CA ILE A 196 -8.96 -6.62 -6.16
C ILE A 196 -8.38 -6.60 -7.58
N GLY A 197 -8.49 -5.46 -8.27
CA GLY A 197 -7.86 -5.25 -9.57
C GLY A 197 -7.30 -3.85 -9.68
N TYR A 198 -6.15 -3.69 -10.31
CA TYR A 198 -5.52 -2.41 -10.60
C TYR A 198 -5.08 -2.38 -12.06
N ALA A 199 -5.37 -1.29 -12.77
CA ALA A 199 -4.94 -1.12 -14.15
C ALA A 199 -4.64 0.35 -14.46
N LEU A 200 -3.55 0.58 -15.19
CA LEU A 200 -3.28 1.85 -15.84
C LEU A 200 -3.94 1.92 -17.22
N LYS A 201 -4.35 3.11 -17.65
CA LYS A 201 -5.07 3.36 -18.91
C LYS A 201 -4.27 2.92 -20.14
N ASP A 202 -2.96 3.12 -20.10
CA ASP A 202 -2.01 2.72 -21.15
C ASP A 202 -1.65 1.22 -21.11
N ARG A 203 -2.20 0.47 -20.14
CA ARG A 203 -1.94 -0.94 -19.88
C ARG A 203 -0.48 -1.23 -19.53
N SER A 204 0.28 -0.22 -19.09
CA SER A 204 1.66 -0.40 -18.66
C SER A 204 1.76 -1.23 -17.38
N LEU A 205 0.78 -1.13 -16.49
CA LEU A 205 0.70 -1.96 -15.29
C LEU A 205 -0.72 -2.46 -15.08
N MET A 206 -0.83 -3.77 -14.86
CA MET A 206 -2.07 -4.46 -14.55
C MET A 206 -1.79 -5.48 -13.45
N ALA A 207 -2.59 -5.48 -12.39
CA ALA A 207 -2.48 -6.44 -11.31
C ALA A 207 -3.86 -6.83 -10.80
N GLU A 208 -4.03 -8.09 -10.43
CA GLU A 208 -5.25 -8.62 -9.85
C GLU A 208 -4.88 -9.43 -8.62
N ALA A 209 -5.75 -9.43 -7.61
CA ALA A 209 -5.54 -10.20 -6.40
C ALA A 209 -6.79 -10.98 -5.97
N THR A 210 -6.57 -12.21 -5.52
CA THR A 210 -7.58 -13.08 -4.94
C THR A 210 -7.29 -13.21 -3.46
N VAL A 211 -8.15 -12.63 -2.63
CA VAL A 211 -8.09 -12.74 -1.17
C VAL A 211 -8.84 -14.00 -0.71
N THR A 212 -8.20 -14.82 0.11
CA THR A 212 -8.78 -16.00 0.78
C THR A 212 -8.48 -15.91 2.28
N LYS A 213 -8.97 -16.85 3.09
CA LYS A 213 -8.93 -16.73 4.57
C LYS A 213 -7.54 -16.42 5.18
N HIS A 214 -6.45 -16.93 4.61
CA HIS A 214 -5.08 -16.79 5.15
C HIS A 214 -4.06 -16.36 4.10
N LYS A 215 -4.54 -16.00 2.91
CA LYS A 215 -3.68 -15.83 1.75
C LYS A 215 -4.29 -14.87 0.74
N THR A 216 -3.49 -13.95 0.24
CA THR A 216 -3.79 -13.17 -0.96
C THR A 216 -2.81 -13.53 -2.06
N ASP A 217 -3.32 -14.09 -3.15
CA ASP A 217 -2.55 -14.35 -4.37
C ASP A 217 -2.64 -13.15 -5.30
N ILE A 218 -1.50 -12.66 -5.79
CA ILE A 218 -1.39 -11.49 -6.68
C ILE A 218 -0.79 -11.95 -8.01
N THR A 219 -1.41 -11.56 -9.11
CA THR A 219 -0.91 -11.81 -10.47
C THR A 219 -1.02 -10.57 -11.31
N GLY A 220 -0.10 -10.35 -12.24
CA GLY A 220 -0.15 -9.16 -13.07
C GLY A 220 0.80 -9.16 -14.25
N GLN A 221 0.77 -8.07 -14.99
CA GLN A 221 1.66 -7.78 -16.10
C GLN A 221 2.17 -6.35 -15.99
N TRP A 222 3.43 -6.16 -16.37
CA TRP A 222 4.08 -4.87 -16.36
C TRP A 222 4.89 -4.69 -17.63
N LEU A 223 4.50 -3.71 -18.43
CA LEU A 223 5.24 -3.23 -19.59
C LEU A 223 6.21 -2.14 -19.13
N LEU A 224 7.49 -2.36 -19.40
CA LEU A 224 8.59 -1.49 -19.01
C LEU A 224 8.87 -0.44 -20.09
N SER A 225 9.34 0.72 -19.66
CA SER A 225 9.81 1.79 -20.54
C SER A 225 11.08 1.43 -21.30
N GLU A 226 11.93 0.58 -20.71
CA GLU A 226 13.22 0.15 -21.25
C GLU A 226 13.29 -1.38 -21.32
N SER A 227 14.02 -1.91 -22.33
CA SER A 227 14.24 -3.35 -22.43
C SER A 227 15.28 -3.82 -21.41
N ILE A 228 15.04 -4.98 -20.81
CA ILE A 228 15.97 -5.63 -19.89
C ILE A 228 16.77 -6.72 -20.61
N GLU A 229 18.04 -6.85 -20.27
CA GLU A 229 18.91 -7.93 -20.73
C GLU A 229 18.44 -9.30 -20.21
N GLN A 230 18.71 -10.37 -20.97
CA GLN A 230 18.29 -11.72 -20.59
C GLN A 230 19.20 -12.38 -19.53
N ASN A 231 20.47 -11.94 -19.41
CA ASN A 231 21.43 -12.52 -18.48
C ASN A 231 21.47 -11.70 -17.17
N LEU A 232 20.41 -11.84 -16.38
CA LEU A 232 20.27 -11.12 -15.12
C LEU A 232 21.17 -11.72 -14.05
N GLN A 233 21.95 -10.87 -13.39
CA GLN A 233 22.79 -11.24 -12.27
C GLN A 233 22.48 -10.38 -11.06
N VAL A 234 22.33 -11.03 -9.91
CA VAL A 234 22.16 -10.39 -8.61
C VAL A 234 23.25 -10.86 -7.67
N ARG A 235 23.55 -10.05 -6.66
CA ARG A 235 24.35 -10.50 -5.52
C ARG A 235 23.64 -11.68 -4.88
N LYS A 236 24.38 -12.75 -4.61
CA LYS A 236 23.89 -13.89 -3.85
C LYS A 236 23.53 -13.44 -2.44
N ILE A 237 22.25 -13.59 -2.08
CA ILE A 237 21.71 -13.26 -0.77
C ILE A 237 21.22 -14.55 -0.12
N ASP A 238 21.59 -14.77 1.14
CA ASP A 238 21.05 -15.90 1.91
C ASP A 238 19.62 -15.57 2.35
N THR A 239 18.62 -16.27 1.82
CA THR A 239 17.21 -16.00 2.11
C THR A 239 16.71 -16.66 3.39
N ALA A 240 17.52 -17.46 4.11
CA ALA A 240 17.04 -18.24 5.25
C ALA A 240 16.69 -17.40 6.49
N ASN A 241 17.46 -16.34 6.76
CA ASN A 241 17.36 -15.54 8.00
C ASN A 241 17.13 -14.05 7.71
N GLN A 242 16.09 -13.74 6.93
CA GLN A 242 15.80 -12.39 6.46
C GLN A 242 14.47 -11.87 6.99
N ILE A 243 14.46 -10.60 7.39
CA ILE A 243 13.24 -9.81 7.65
C ILE A 243 12.79 -9.14 6.36
N VAL A 244 13.73 -8.58 5.60
CA VAL A 244 13.48 -7.94 4.30
C VAL A 244 14.54 -8.38 3.31
N THR A 245 14.11 -8.74 2.11
CA THR A 245 15.00 -8.92 0.97
C THR A 245 14.38 -8.25 -0.23
N LEU A 246 15.12 -7.36 -0.87
CA LEU A 246 14.69 -6.69 -2.09
C LEU A 246 15.86 -6.66 -3.05
N TRP A 247 15.60 -6.91 -4.32
CA TRP A 247 16.49 -6.51 -5.40
C TRP A 247 15.68 -6.02 -6.59
N SER A 248 16.24 -5.05 -7.30
CA SER A 248 15.67 -4.50 -8.52
C SER A 248 16.76 -4.26 -9.55
N LEU A 249 16.54 -4.82 -10.74
CA LEU A 249 17.31 -4.54 -11.96
C LEU A 249 16.57 -3.53 -12.87
N LEU A 250 15.49 -2.93 -12.39
CA LEU A 250 14.59 -2.09 -13.20
C LEU A 250 15.07 -0.63 -13.22
N SER A 251 14.69 0.08 -14.29
CA SER A 251 14.85 1.53 -14.41
C SER A 251 14.00 2.28 -13.38
N LEU A 252 14.52 3.40 -12.87
CA LEU A 252 13.75 4.27 -11.96
C LEU A 252 12.56 4.94 -12.64
N ASN A 253 12.55 5.01 -13.97
CA ASN A 253 11.38 5.49 -14.74
C ASN A 253 10.16 4.60 -14.49
N ASP A 254 10.38 3.29 -14.35
CA ASP A 254 9.32 2.32 -14.07
C ASP A 254 8.98 2.25 -12.57
N LEU A 255 9.89 2.69 -11.69
CA LEU A 255 9.76 2.63 -10.23
C LEU A 255 9.70 4.03 -9.58
N PRO A 256 8.65 4.83 -9.81
CA PRO A 256 8.59 6.23 -9.35
C PRO A 256 8.63 6.37 -7.83
N LEU A 257 8.00 5.46 -7.08
CA LEU A 257 8.05 5.47 -5.62
C LEU A 257 9.47 5.21 -5.10
N LEU A 258 10.16 4.23 -5.69
CA LEU A 258 11.55 3.94 -5.34
C LEU A 258 12.43 5.14 -5.66
N SER A 259 12.26 5.75 -6.83
CA SER A 259 12.98 6.96 -7.21
C SER A 259 12.81 8.10 -6.21
N GLN A 260 11.58 8.32 -5.71
CA GLN A 260 11.32 9.33 -4.67
C GLN A 260 12.01 9.01 -3.34
N ILE A 261 12.01 7.74 -2.93
CA ILE A 261 12.70 7.29 -1.70
C ILE A 261 14.21 7.46 -1.86
N MET A 262 14.78 7.00 -2.97
CA MET A 262 16.19 7.13 -3.29
C MET A 262 16.64 8.59 -3.35
N SER A 263 15.80 9.48 -3.89
CA SER A 263 16.07 10.92 -3.96
C SER A 263 16.22 11.53 -2.57
N LYS A 264 15.32 11.19 -1.65
CA LYS A 264 15.41 11.62 -0.25
C LYS A 264 16.62 11.02 0.47
N TYR A 265 16.92 9.76 0.16
CA TYR A 265 18.01 9.02 0.79
C TYR A 265 19.39 9.52 0.38
N THR A 266 19.58 9.83 -0.90
CA THR A 266 20.86 10.25 -1.48
C THR A 266 21.01 11.77 -1.56
N GLY A 267 19.92 12.53 -1.45
CA GLY A 267 19.89 13.97 -1.73
C GLY A 267 19.94 14.32 -3.22
N PHE A 268 19.99 13.33 -4.12
CA PHE A 268 19.97 13.57 -5.56
C PHE A 268 18.58 13.94 -6.05
N ASN A 269 18.54 14.89 -7.00
CA ASN A 269 17.33 15.11 -7.78
C ASN A 269 17.12 13.97 -8.80
N GLN A 270 15.98 13.99 -9.50
CA GLN A 270 15.60 12.92 -10.43
C GLN A 270 16.59 12.77 -11.60
N GLU A 271 17.14 13.86 -12.13
CA GLU A 271 18.12 13.82 -13.23
C GLU A 271 19.46 13.24 -12.77
N GLN A 272 19.92 13.63 -11.58
CA GLN A 272 21.13 13.10 -10.96
C GLN A 272 20.99 11.60 -10.66
N LEU A 273 19.84 11.17 -10.14
CA LEU A 273 19.56 9.74 -9.96
C LEU A 273 19.62 9.00 -11.29
N LYS A 274 18.92 9.49 -12.31
CA LYS A 274 18.91 8.86 -13.64
C LYS A 274 20.31 8.72 -14.24
N LYS A 275 21.21 9.68 -14.00
CA LYS A 275 22.59 9.64 -14.48
C LYS A 275 23.49 8.67 -13.69
N ASN A 276 23.27 8.54 -12.38
CA ASN A 276 24.19 7.83 -11.48
C ASN A 276 23.70 6.44 -11.04
N TYR A 277 22.41 6.13 -11.24
CA TYR A 277 21.83 4.82 -10.94
C TYR A 277 21.96 3.88 -12.14
N ALA A 278 22.78 2.84 -12.00
CA ALA A 278 23.00 1.85 -13.05
C ALA A 278 22.05 0.63 -12.92
N ASN A 279 20.75 0.89 -12.72
CA ASN A 279 19.69 -0.12 -12.72
C ASN A 279 19.95 -1.34 -11.83
N TYR A 280 20.55 -1.12 -10.65
CA TYR A 280 20.74 -2.17 -9.66
C TYR A 280 20.71 -1.61 -8.24
N LEU A 281 19.78 -2.12 -7.44
CA LEU A 281 19.72 -1.96 -5.99
C LEU A 281 19.40 -3.33 -5.39
N ASP A 282 20.11 -3.71 -4.33
CA ASP A 282 19.61 -4.69 -3.37
C ASP A 282 19.54 -4.13 -1.96
N LEU A 283 18.63 -4.68 -1.15
CA LEU A 283 18.46 -4.41 0.27
C LEU A 283 18.25 -5.75 0.99
N GLU A 284 18.99 -5.93 2.05
CA GLU A 284 18.99 -7.11 2.90
C GLU A 284 18.92 -6.65 4.35
N ILE A 285 17.91 -7.13 5.08
CA ILE A 285 17.75 -6.89 6.51
C ILE A 285 17.60 -8.24 7.18
N LYS A 286 18.59 -8.63 7.99
CA LYS A 286 18.58 -9.95 8.67
C LYS A 286 17.85 -9.89 9.99
N THR A 287 17.47 -11.07 10.48
CA THR A 287 16.97 -11.25 11.85
C THR A 287 18.03 -10.94 12.90
N ASP A 288 19.28 -11.23 12.57
CA ASP A 288 20.42 -11.02 13.47
C ASP A 288 20.76 -9.53 13.60
N SER A 289 21.28 -9.18 14.78
CA SER A 289 21.76 -7.83 15.07
C SER A 289 23.29 -7.76 15.03
N VAL A 290 23.79 -6.56 14.82
CA VAL A 290 25.21 -6.20 14.96
C VAL A 290 25.36 -5.19 16.08
N ILE A 291 26.50 -5.25 16.76
CA ILE A 291 26.84 -4.27 17.80
C ILE A 291 27.48 -3.06 17.15
N GLN A 292 26.97 -1.88 17.48
CA GLN A 292 27.59 -0.59 17.16
C GLN A 292 27.97 0.13 18.45
N LYS A 293 28.99 0.99 18.37
CA LYS A 293 29.41 1.87 19.45
C LYS A 293 28.88 3.27 19.18
N ASP A 294 28.11 3.82 20.11
CA ASP A 294 27.66 5.21 20.09
C ASP A 294 28.27 5.96 21.27
N THR A 295 28.60 7.21 21.05
CA THR A 295 29.27 8.04 22.05
C THR A 295 28.35 9.16 22.50
N SER A 296 28.08 9.23 23.80
CA SER A 296 27.32 10.32 24.42
C SER A 296 28.23 11.15 25.32
N ILE A 297 28.14 12.47 25.23
CA ILE A 297 28.80 13.37 26.18
C ILE A 297 27.91 13.42 27.43
N ALA A 298 28.45 12.95 28.55
CA ALA A 298 27.85 13.10 29.87
C ALA A 298 28.62 14.19 30.63
N TYR A 299 27.94 14.87 31.55
CA TYR A 299 28.57 15.81 32.46
C TYR A 299 28.68 15.13 33.83
N ALA A 300 29.91 14.90 34.28
CA ALA A 300 30.21 14.47 35.64
C ALA A 300 30.74 15.68 36.44
N TYR A 301 30.88 15.51 37.76
CA TYR A 301 31.51 16.51 38.62
C TYR A 301 32.83 15.94 39.13
N ASP A 302 33.88 16.75 39.11
CA ASP A 302 35.15 16.41 39.78
C ASP A 302 35.03 16.54 41.31
N ASP A 303 36.09 16.21 42.04
CA ASP A 303 36.15 16.27 43.50
C ASP A 303 35.94 17.70 44.06
N ASP A 304 36.13 18.72 43.21
CA ASP A 304 35.93 20.14 43.51
C ASP A 304 34.56 20.66 43.00
N PHE A 305 33.66 19.78 42.57
CA PHE A 305 32.33 20.07 42.02
C PHE A 305 32.32 20.90 40.72
N ASN A 306 33.40 20.88 39.94
CA ASN A 306 33.40 21.45 38.60
C ASN A 306 32.84 20.43 37.61
N ALA A 307 32.02 20.91 36.67
CA ALA A 307 31.49 20.06 35.61
C ALA A 307 32.62 19.64 34.64
N ILE A 308 32.82 18.34 34.47
CA ILE A 308 33.75 17.76 33.50
C ILE A 308 32.97 16.98 32.43
N GLU A 309 33.37 17.15 31.17
CA GLU A 309 32.83 16.37 30.05
C GLU A 309 33.41 14.96 30.08
N GLU A 310 32.56 13.96 30.28
CA GLU A 310 32.91 12.55 30.22
C GLU A 310 32.32 11.92 28.95
N ILE A 311 33.19 11.35 28.14
CA ILE A 311 32.80 10.64 26.92
C ILE A 311 32.37 9.23 27.31
N LYS A 312 31.07 8.97 27.33
CA LYS A 312 30.52 7.64 27.59
C LYS A 312 30.30 6.88 26.29
N VAL A 313 31.05 5.80 26.09
CA VAL A 313 30.87 4.86 24.97
C VAL A 313 29.81 3.84 25.37
N THR A 314 28.75 3.72 24.58
CA THR A 314 27.68 2.74 24.79
C THR A 314 27.61 1.79 23.61
N GLU A 315 27.57 0.50 23.89
CA GLU A 315 27.33 -0.52 22.87
C GLU A 315 25.83 -0.73 22.68
N ILE A 316 25.37 -0.60 21.44
CA ILE A 316 23.97 -0.76 21.05
C ILE A 316 23.85 -1.88 20.01
N ALA A 317 22.92 -2.81 20.27
CA ALA A 317 22.54 -3.80 19.27
C ALA A 317 21.58 -3.17 18.25
N VAL A 318 22.00 -3.12 16.99
CA VAL A 318 21.27 -2.57 15.84
C VAL A 318 21.03 -3.67 14.81
N PRO A 319 19.99 -3.57 13.96
CA PRO A 319 19.74 -4.59 12.94
C PRO A 319 20.86 -4.62 11.91
N TYR A 320 21.16 -5.82 11.41
CA TYR A 320 22.02 -5.98 10.26
C TYR A 320 21.25 -5.52 9.01
N ILE A 321 21.70 -4.41 8.43
CA ILE A 321 21.17 -3.85 7.20
C ILE A 321 22.33 -3.78 6.21
N VAL A 322 22.10 -4.24 4.99
CA VAL A 322 22.99 -4.04 3.84
C VAL A 322 22.14 -3.55 2.70
N HIS A 323 22.56 -2.48 2.04
CA HIS A 323 22.03 -2.16 0.73
C HIS A 323 23.18 -1.92 -0.24
N THR A 324 23.03 -2.48 -1.42
CA THR A 324 24.08 -2.55 -2.42
C THR A 324 23.64 -1.87 -3.69
N TRP A 325 24.54 -1.09 -4.25
CA TRP A 325 24.36 -0.37 -5.50
C TRP A 325 25.47 -0.74 -6.45
N LYS A 326 25.31 -0.47 -7.75
CA LYS A 326 26.48 -0.42 -8.63
C LYS A 326 27.33 0.78 -8.25
N TYR A 327 28.65 0.57 -8.20
CA TYR A 327 29.58 1.61 -7.81
C TYR A 327 29.56 2.77 -8.81
N ASN A 328 29.45 3.98 -8.27
CA ASN A 328 29.55 5.24 -8.97
C ASN A 328 30.08 6.27 -7.96
N GLU A 329 31.09 7.04 -8.33
CA GLU A 329 31.78 7.95 -7.41
C GLU A 329 30.85 9.05 -6.83
N PRO A 330 30.06 9.77 -7.65
CA PRO A 330 29.02 10.66 -7.12
C PRO A 330 28.07 9.99 -6.13
N LEU A 331 27.57 8.78 -6.44
CA LEU A 331 26.67 8.05 -5.56
C LEU A 331 27.36 7.67 -4.24
N ALA A 332 28.61 7.21 -4.28
CA ALA A 332 29.39 6.87 -3.09
C ALA A 332 29.56 8.08 -2.16
N ALA A 333 29.79 9.26 -2.72
CA ALA A 333 29.86 10.50 -1.96
C ALA A 333 28.52 10.90 -1.34
N SER A 334 27.41 10.63 -2.02
CA SER A 334 26.07 11.07 -1.59
C SER A 334 25.39 10.16 -0.54
N LEU A 335 25.76 8.88 -0.46
CA LEU A 335 25.17 7.98 0.54
C LEU A 335 25.44 8.50 1.98
N PRO A 336 24.46 8.52 2.89
CA PRO A 336 24.68 8.97 4.26
C PRO A 336 25.48 7.94 5.08
N GLY A 337 26.46 8.41 5.87
CA GLY A 337 27.23 7.58 6.81
C GLY A 337 26.55 7.38 8.17
N LYS A 338 25.57 8.22 8.51
CA LYS A 338 24.72 8.08 9.70
C LYS A 338 23.32 8.55 9.37
N MET A 339 22.31 7.78 9.77
CA MET A 339 20.91 8.21 9.84
C MET A 339 20.37 7.80 11.21
N PHE A 340 19.56 6.74 11.28
CA PHE A 340 19.15 6.07 12.51
C PHE A 340 20.28 5.21 13.11
N TYR A 341 21.11 4.65 12.23
CA TYR A 341 22.28 3.83 12.58
C TYR A 341 23.51 4.37 11.85
N GLN A 342 24.68 3.96 12.32
CA GLN A 342 25.92 4.17 11.58
C GLN A 342 25.99 3.19 10.41
N PHE A 343 26.39 3.67 9.25
CA PHE A 343 26.60 2.85 8.07
C PHE A 343 28.06 2.95 7.61
N HIS A 344 28.65 1.81 7.32
CA HIS A 344 29.99 1.65 6.78
C HIS A 344 29.87 1.41 5.27
N LYS A 345 30.58 2.25 4.51
CA LYS A 345 30.64 2.15 3.05
C LYS A 345 31.84 1.29 2.66
N ALA A 346 31.63 0.38 1.72
CA ALA A 346 32.71 -0.40 1.11
C ALA A 346 32.51 -0.45 -0.41
N HIS A 347 33.59 -0.21 -1.14
CA HIS A 347 33.65 -0.49 -2.58
C HIS A 347 34.27 -1.87 -2.77
N ILE A 348 33.50 -2.82 -3.26
CA ILE A 348 33.92 -4.21 -3.48
C ILE A 348 33.53 -4.59 -4.90
N ASP A 349 34.51 -4.98 -5.71
CA ASP A 349 34.35 -5.31 -7.12
C ASP A 349 33.69 -4.17 -7.93
N SER A 350 32.43 -4.35 -8.36
CA SER A 350 31.65 -3.34 -9.10
C SER A 350 30.52 -2.74 -8.26
N TYR A 351 30.53 -3.00 -6.95
CA TYR A 351 29.44 -2.70 -6.05
C TYR A 351 29.86 -1.72 -4.96
N LEU A 352 28.94 -0.82 -4.62
CA LEU A 352 28.98 0.02 -3.44
C LEU A 352 28.06 -0.60 -2.40
N LEU A 353 28.65 -1.20 -1.36
CA LEU A 353 27.94 -1.67 -0.18
C LEU A 353 27.85 -0.54 0.84
N ASN A 354 26.70 -0.43 1.48
CA ASN A 354 26.53 0.36 2.69
C ASN A 354 25.84 -0.52 3.73
N THR A 355 26.51 -0.74 4.87
CA THR A 355 26.04 -1.71 5.86
C THR A 355 26.19 -1.21 7.29
N THR A 356 25.33 -1.68 8.20
CA THR A 356 25.48 -1.43 9.63
C THR A 356 26.60 -2.24 10.28
N SER A 357 27.16 -3.24 9.58
CA SER A 357 28.29 -4.02 10.09
C SER A 357 29.63 -3.32 9.81
N GLU A 358 30.52 -3.29 10.79
CA GLU A 358 31.91 -2.88 10.58
C GLU A 358 32.67 -3.83 9.63
N ARG A 359 32.21 -5.08 9.52
CA ARG A 359 32.81 -6.09 8.65
C ARG A 359 32.06 -6.14 7.32
N SER A 360 32.76 -5.80 6.26
CA SER A 360 32.31 -6.03 4.89
C SER A 360 32.88 -7.35 4.36
N PRO A 361 32.18 -8.05 3.45
CA PRO A 361 32.72 -9.25 2.82
C PRO A 361 33.92 -8.91 1.94
N ASP A 362 34.88 -9.81 1.82
CA ASP A 362 36.07 -9.60 0.97
C ASP A 362 35.75 -9.60 -0.53
N ARG A 363 34.68 -10.30 -0.93
CA ARG A 363 34.25 -10.45 -2.32
C ARG A 363 32.73 -10.56 -2.43
N ILE A 364 32.18 -10.07 -3.55
CA ILE A 364 30.76 -10.25 -3.86
C ILE A 364 30.59 -11.45 -4.79
N GLN A 365 29.74 -12.40 -4.39
CA GLN A 365 29.31 -13.49 -5.25
C GLN A 365 28.03 -13.09 -5.97
N ASN A 366 27.97 -13.33 -7.28
CA ASN A 366 26.78 -13.13 -8.08
C ASN A 366 26.16 -14.47 -8.46
N GLU A 367 24.84 -14.48 -8.58
CA GLU A 367 24.08 -15.61 -9.11
C GLU A 367 23.12 -15.14 -10.20
N ARG A 368 22.79 -16.06 -11.11
CA ARG A 368 21.80 -15.81 -12.15
C ARG A 368 20.42 -15.82 -11.52
N THR A 369 19.59 -14.87 -11.91
CA THR A 369 18.18 -14.82 -11.47
C THR A 369 17.25 -14.80 -12.68
N GLN A 370 16.03 -15.30 -12.49
CA GLN A 370 14.93 -15.13 -13.44
C GLN A 370 14.03 -13.96 -13.06
N HIS A 371 14.37 -13.26 -11.96
CA HIS A 371 13.54 -12.24 -11.34
C HIS A 371 14.21 -10.86 -11.39
N PRO A 372 13.88 -10.04 -12.41
CA PRO A 372 14.32 -8.63 -12.49
C PRO A 372 13.96 -7.82 -11.25
N PHE A 373 12.87 -8.18 -10.59
CA PHE A 373 12.44 -7.58 -9.34
C PHE A 373 12.01 -8.68 -8.37
N TYR A 374 12.47 -8.55 -7.15
CA TYR A 374 12.10 -9.41 -6.03
C TYR A 374 11.92 -8.56 -4.79
N PHE A 375 10.90 -8.88 -4.02
CA PHE A 375 10.64 -8.30 -2.71
C PHE A 375 10.10 -9.40 -1.80
N PHE A 376 10.67 -9.49 -0.62
CA PHE A 376 10.22 -10.33 0.47
C PHE A 376 10.24 -9.52 1.75
N ILE A 377 9.20 -9.68 2.56
CA ILE A 377 9.13 -9.15 3.91
C ILE A 377 8.41 -10.14 4.82
N ASP A 378 8.98 -10.39 5.99
CA ASP A 378 8.35 -11.14 7.07
C ASP A 378 8.16 -10.24 8.29
N PHE A 379 6.90 -9.88 8.57
CA PHE A 379 6.58 -9.06 9.74
C PHE A 379 6.64 -9.87 11.04
N ASN A 380 6.54 -11.20 11.00
CA ASN A 380 6.71 -12.04 12.18
C ASN A 380 8.15 -11.89 12.74
N ALA A 381 9.13 -11.81 11.84
CA ALA A 381 10.53 -11.57 12.14
C ALA A 381 10.86 -10.09 12.44
N TRP A 382 9.90 -9.17 12.38
CA TRP A 382 10.13 -7.74 12.54
C TRP A 382 10.68 -7.38 13.95
N PRO A 383 11.71 -6.53 14.07
CA PRO A 383 12.34 -6.26 15.36
C PRO A 383 11.40 -5.53 16.31
N GLU A 384 11.33 -5.94 17.58
CA GLU A 384 10.43 -5.31 18.57
C GLU A 384 10.76 -3.84 18.84
N LYS A 385 12.04 -3.48 18.73
CA LYS A 385 12.51 -2.09 18.90
C LYS A 385 12.04 -1.16 17.77
N TRP A 386 11.58 -1.71 16.64
CA TRP A 386 11.10 -0.94 15.49
C TRP A 386 9.60 -0.69 15.60
N THR A 387 9.24 0.31 16.41
CA THR A 387 7.85 0.67 16.72
C THR A 387 7.21 1.51 15.61
N ILE A 388 6.97 0.88 14.47
CA ILE A 388 6.15 1.46 13.39
C ILE A 388 4.71 0.98 13.59
N TYR A 389 3.79 1.88 13.97
CA TYR A 389 2.41 1.55 14.33
C TYR A 389 1.68 0.60 13.36
N PRO A 390 1.71 0.78 12.03
CA PRO A 390 1.07 -0.19 11.14
C PRO A 390 1.73 -1.58 11.19
N PHE A 391 3.03 -1.67 11.46
CA PHE A 391 3.78 -2.93 11.40
C PHE A 391 3.58 -3.80 12.64
N SER A 392 3.23 -3.23 13.79
CA SER A 392 2.89 -4.03 14.98
C SER A 392 1.65 -4.89 14.73
N LYS A 393 0.63 -4.35 14.04
CA LYS A 393 -0.56 -5.11 13.63
C LYS A 393 -0.25 -6.20 12.62
N LEU A 394 0.61 -5.89 11.64
CA LEU A 394 1.06 -6.88 10.65
C LEU A 394 1.86 -8.00 11.32
N LYS A 395 2.70 -7.69 12.30
CA LYS A 395 3.41 -8.67 13.12
C LYS A 395 2.47 -9.55 13.94
N GLN A 396 1.49 -8.96 14.63
CA GLN A 396 0.48 -9.70 15.40
C GLN A 396 -0.31 -10.68 14.51
N SER A 397 -0.59 -10.26 13.27
CA SER A 397 -1.28 -11.08 12.27
C SER A 397 -0.30 -11.93 11.45
N LYS A 398 0.96 -12.08 11.90
CA LYS A 398 2.01 -12.91 11.28
C LYS A 398 2.12 -12.73 9.75
N VAL A 399 1.99 -11.48 9.30
CA VAL A 399 1.93 -11.18 7.88
C VAL A 399 3.30 -11.43 7.25
N SER A 400 3.33 -12.14 6.13
CA SER A 400 4.48 -12.17 5.24
C SER A 400 4.04 -11.82 3.83
N ALA A 401 4.91 -11.20 3.05
CA ALA A 401 4.63 -10.86 1.67
C ALA A 401 5.84 -11.14 0.78
N THR A 402 5.58 -11.78 -0.36
CA THR A 402 6.55 -12.01 -1.42
C THR A 402 6.01 -11.44 -2.73
N MET A 403 6.86 -10.79 -3.51
CA MET A 403 6.57 -10.31 -4.84
C MET A 403 7.75 -10.61 -5.75
N THR A 404 7.48 -11.21 -6.89
CA THR A 404 8.48 -11.56 -7.90
C THR A 404 8.00 -11.13 -9.27
N THR A 405 8.93 -10.77 -10.13
CA THR A 405 8.67 -10.60 -11.56
C THR A 405 9.39 -11.66 -12.36
N THR A 406 8.88 -12.00 -13.54
CA THR A 406 9.57 -12.87 -14.49
C THR A 406 9.49 -12.27 -15.88
N LEU A 407 10.59 -12.33 -16.63
CA LEU A 407 10.66 -11.78 -17.98
C LEU A 407 9.80 -12.64 -18.93
N MET A 408 8.73 -12.06 -19.48
CA MET A 408 7.92 -12.69 -20.53
C MET A 408 8.47 -12.37 -21.93
N ASP A 409 8.91 -11.11 -22.10
CA ASP A 409 9.54 -10.56 -23.29
C ASP A 409 10.50 -9.44 -22.85
N LYS A 410 11.34 -8.92 -23.75
CA LYS A 410 12.41 -7.95 -23.46
C LYS A 410 11.96 -6.74 -22.63
N ASN A 411 10.72 -6.30 -22.76
CA ASN A 411 10.15 -5.17 -22.03
C ASN A 411 8.86 -5.53 -21.28
N LYS A 412 8.56 -6.82 -21.07
CA LYS A 412 7.31 -7.25 -20.43
C LYS A 412 7.59 -8.24 -19.33
N LEU A 413 7.08 -7.94 -18.14
CA LEU A 413 7.18 -8.76 -16.94
C LEU A 413 5.83 -9.37 -16.56
N ALA A 414 5.83 -10.63 -16.15
CA ALA A 414 4.75 -11.21 -15.37
C ALA A 414 5.02 -10.95 -13.88
N ILE A 415 4.01 -10.48 -13.16
CA ILE A 415 4.04 -10.25 -11.71
C ILE A 415 3.41 -11.47 -11.04
N LYS A 416 4.08 -11.98 -9.99
CA LYS A 416 3.52 -12.97 -9.08
C LYS A 416 3.84 -12.57 -7.65
N GLY A 417 2.81 -12.42 -6.84
CA GLY A 417 2.95 -12.11 -5.42
C GLY A 417 2.04 -12.95 -4.55
N GLU A 418 2.38 -12.99 -3.27
CA GLU A 418 1.68 -13.74 -2.24
C GLU A 418 1.78 -12.96 -0.94
N ILE A 419 0.66 -12.83 -0.23
CA ILE A 419 0.61 -12.29 1.14
C ILE A 419 -0.04 -13.35 2.02
N THR A 420 0.59 -13.76 3.11
CA THR A 420 0.06 -14.73 4.09
C THR A 420 -0.22 -14.03 5.41
N TYR A 421 -1.24 -14.48 6.16
CA TYR A 421 -1.60 -13.93 7.49
C TYR A 421 -2.40 -14.91 8.37
#